data_AF-A0A934FZN4-F1
#
_entry.id   AF-A0A934FZN4-F1
#
_cell.length_a   1.000
_cell.length_b   1.000
_cell.length_c   1.000
_cell.angle_alpha   90.00
_cell.angle_beta   90.00
_cell.angle_gamma   90.00
#
_symmetry.space_group_name_H-M   'P 1'
#
loop_
_entity.id
_entity.type
_entity.pdbx_description
1 polymer ?
#
loop_
_entity_poly.entity_id
_entity_poly.type
_entity_poly.pdbx_seq_one_letter_code
_entity_poly.pdbx_strand_id
1 'polypeptide(L)'
;MSRILDVRTLAPKERHAQIFETFGALNRGEAFILVNDHEPKPLLYQFQAEHNGEFDWWPLEQGPKVWRVVVARRKTLDANRTVTEFLQTDHKRLDDIYSRYQEALKAAKWQEAVETWGEFSHGLKRHIRIEEELLFPTFEEKTGMKDAGPTFVMKMEHVDIKELLDQIAASTQAQNERGASDTAYRLTNILTDHNMKEEHILYPESDAFLTEAERSELVKKAQLF
;
A
#
# COMPACT_ATOMS: atom_id res chain seq x y z
N MET A 1 14.97 -10.74 2.04
CA MET A 1 14.76 -10.51 0.60
C MET A 1 13.56 -11.35 0.18
N SER A 2 12.50 -10.73 -0.35
CA SER A 2 11.34 -11.46 -0.87
C SER A 2 11.72 -12.24 -2.12
N ARG A 3 11.26 -13.49 -2.23
CA ARG A 3 11.50 -14.36 -3.40
C ARG A 3 10.86 -13.74 -4.66
N ILE A 4 11.54 -13.76 -5.80
CA ILE A 4 10.96 -13.28 -7.08
C ILE A 4 10.43 -14.49 -7.87
N LEU A 5 9.20 -14.39 -8.38
CA LEU A 5 8.59 -15.34 -9.30
C LEU A 5 8.31 -14.63 -10.64
N ASP A 6 9.16 -14.84 -11.62
CA ASP A 6 9.00 -14.28 -12.97
C ASP A 6 8.29 -15.26 -13.91
N VAL A 7 6.97 -15.07 -14.06
CA VAL A 7 6.12 -15.98 -14.84
C VAL A 7 6.14 -15.68 -16.33
N ARG A 8 6.82 -14.62 -16.77
CA ARG A 8 6.99 -14.29 -18.20
C ARG A 8 7.80 -15.35 -18.93
N THR A 9 8.63 -16.08 -18.19
CA THR A 9 9.45 -17.19 -18.68
C THR A 9 8.67 -18.49 -18.84
N LEU A 10 7.43 -18.56 -18.32
CA LEU A 10 6.59 -19.76 -18.32
C LEU A 10 5.53 -19.72 -19.43
N ALA A 11 5.10 -20.90 -19.87
CA ALA A 11 3.99 -20.99 -20.82
C ALA A 11 2.70 -20.46 -20.17
N PRO A 12 1.82 -19.73 -20.89
CA PRO A 12 0.63 -19.10 -20.31
C PRO A 12 -0.25 -20.03 -19.46
N LYS A 13 -0.42 -21.28 -19.89
CA LYS A 13 -1.21 -22.31 -19.18
C LYS A 13 -0.60 -22.76 -17.84
N GLU A 14 0.68 -22.52 -17.61
CA GLU A 14 1.42 -22.95 -16.41
C GLU A 14 1.50 -21.83 -15.36
N ARG A 15 1.30 -20.57 -15.78
CA ARG A 15 1.52 -19.40 -14.93
C ARG A 15 0.68 -19.42 -13.66
N HIS A 16 -0.65 -19.58 -13.80
CA HIS A 16 -1.54 -19.57 -12.63
C HIS A 16 -1.22 -20.72 -11.67
N ALA A 17 -1.01 -21.93 -12.20
CA ALA A 17 -0.65 -23.09 -11.39
C ALA A 17 0.62 -22.83 -10.56
N GLN A 18 1.68 -22.30 -11.19
CA GLN A 18 2.92 -21.97 -10.49
C GLN A 18 2.73 -20.87 -9.44
N ILE A 19 1.90 -19.87 -9.70
CA ILE A 19 1.62 -18.77 -8.77
C ILE A 19 0.90 -19.28 -7.53
N PHE A 20 -0.17 -20.06 -7.69
CA PHE A 20 -0.93 -20.61 -6.57
C PHE A 20 -0.14 -21.66 -5.79
N GLU A 21 0.67 -22.49 -6.46
CA GLU A 21 1.61 -23.39 -5.77
C GLU A 21 2.61 -22.59 -4.93
N THR A 22 3.17 -21.52 -5.49
CA THR A 22 4.11 -20.64 -4.76
C THR A 22 3.44 -19.98 -3.58
N PHE A 23 2.21 -19.47 -3.73
CA PHE A 23 1.43 -18.89 -2.65
C PHE A 23 1.08 -19.91 -1.55
N GLY A 24 0.63 -21.10 -1.93
CA GLY A 24 0.29 -22.18 -1.01
C GLY A 24 1.48 -22.68 -0.19
N ALA A 25 2.71 -22.54 -0.72
CA ALA A 25 3.94 -22.89 -0.03
C ALA A 25 4.44 -21.82 0.96
N LEU A 26 3.87 -20.62 0.98
CA LEU A 26 4.27 -19.55 1.90
C LEU A 26 3.85 -19.87 3.34
N ASN A 27 4.76 -19.63 4.29
CA ASN A 27 4.36 -19.47 5.69
C ASN A 27 3.58 -18.16 5.86
N ARG A 28 2.79 -18.07 6.93
CA ARG A 28 2.09 -16.83 7.27
C ARG A 28 3.09 -15.70 7.52
N GLY A 29 2.86 -14.55 6.90
CA GLY A 29 3.75 -13.39 6.92
C GLY A 29 4.87 -13.42 5.88
N GLU A 30 5.01 -14.50 5.09
CA GLU A 30 5.92 -14.54 3.96
C GLU A 30 5.28 -13.95 2.70
N ALA A 31 6.13 -13.53 1.77
CA ALA A 31 5.71 -12.94 0.51
C ALA A 31 6.67 -13.27 -0.63
N PHE A 32 6.17 -13.17 -1.86
CA PHE A 32 6.98 -13.16 -3.07
C PHE A 32 6.59 -11.97 -3.96
N ILE A 33 7.50 -11.59 -4.85
CA ILE A 33 7.25 -10.61 -5.91
C ILE A 33 6.89 -11.38 -7.18
N LEU A 34 5.65 -11.24 -7.64
CA LEU A 34 5.22 -11.69 -8.94
C LEU A 34 5.68 -10.70 -10.00
N VAL A 35 6.31 -11.20 -11.07
CA VAL A 35 6.65 -10.42 -12.27
C VAL A 35 5.86 -10.97 -13.45
N ASN A 36 5.04 -10.13 -14.09
CA ASN A 36 4.16 -10.51 -15.20
C ASN A 36 4.34 -9.57 -16.42
N ASP A 37 3.92 -10.03 -17.59
CA ASP A 37 3.99 -9.27 -18.87
C ASP A 37 2.72 -8.44 -19.16
N HIS A 38 1.69 -8.58 -18.34
CA HIS A 38 0.44 -7.81 -18.41
C HIS A 38 -0.11 -7.53 -17.00
N GLU A 39 -1.10 -6.64 -16.91
CA GLU A 39 -1.78 -6.34 -15.66
C GLU A 39 -2.42 -7.62 -15.07
N PRO A 40 -2.05 -8.06 -13.86
CA PRO A 40 -2.53 -9.29 -13.25
C PRO A 40 -3.96 -9.20 -12.67
N LYS A 41 -4.84 -8.37 -13.26
CA LYS A 41 -6.19 -8.13 -12.76
C LYS A 41 -7.08 -9.39 -12.73
N PRO A 42 -7.11 -10.25 -13.78
CA PRO A 42 -7.85 -11.52 -13.71
C PRO A 42 -7.36 -12.44 -12.60
N LEU A 43 -6.04 -12.45 -12.35
CA LEU A 43 -5.43 -13.23 -11.28
C LEU A 43 -5.83 -12.69 -9.90
N LEU A 44 -5.86 -11.36 -9.72
CA LEU A 44 -6.36 -10.76 -8.48
C LEU A 44 -7.82 -11.15 -8.20
N TYR A 45 -8.69 -11.13 -9.21
CA TYR A 45 -10.07 -11.61 -9.02
C TYR A 45 -10.12 -13.09 -8.60
N GLN A 46 -9.24 -13.92 -9.13
CA GLN A 46 -9.14 -15.32 -8.72
C GLN A 46 -8.68 -15.44 -7.25
N PHE A 47 -7.68 -14.66 -6.83
CA PHE A 47 -7.28 -14.57 -5.41
C PHE A 47 -8.42 -14.09 -4.50
N GLN A 48 -9.18 -13.09 -4.92
CA GLN A 48 -10.35 -12.59 -4.18
C GLN A 48 -11.46 -13.64 -4.04
N ALA A 49 -11.63 -14.51 -5.03
CA ALA A 49 -12.63 -15.58 -5.01
C ALA A 49 -12.18 -16.79 -4.18
N GLU A 50 -10.93 -17.22 -4.31
CA GLU A 50 -10.43 -18.47 -3.73
C GLU A 50 -9.72 -18.29 -2.38
N HIS A 51 -9.19 -17.10 -2.10
CA HIS A 51 -8.33 -16.80 -0.94
C HIS A 51 -8.74 -15.52 -0.21
N ASN A 52 -10.04 -15.20 -0.20
CA ASN A 52 -10.54 -13.99 0.46
C ASN A 52 -10.07 -13.91 1.92
N GLY A 53 -9.42 -12.80 2.28
CA GLY A 53 -8.91 -12.60 3.64
C GLY A 53 -7.61 -13.35 3.96
N GLU A 54 -6.96 -14.01 3.01
CA GLU A 54 -5.74 -14.78 3.25
C GLU A 54 -4.47 -14.10 2.71
N PHE A 55 -4.61 -13.08 1.87
CA PHE A 55 -3.49 -12.44 1.19
C PHE A 55 -3.52 -10.91 1.30
N ASP A 56 -2.34 -10.32 1.12
CA ASP A 56 -2.18 -8.92 0.77
C ASP A 56 -1.60 -8.80 -0.65
N TRP A 57 -1.95 -7.71 -1.33
CA TRP A 57 -1.63 -7.46 -2.72
C TRP A 57 -1.16 -6.01 -2.88
N TRP A 58 0.13 -5.84 -3.15
CA TRP A 58 0.75 -4.51 -3.23
C TRP A 58 1.50 -4.34 -4.55
N PRO A 59 0.92 -3.62 -5.53
CA PRO A 59 1.61 -3.27 -6.76
C PRO A 59 2.91 -2.50 -6.48
N LEU A 60 3.97 -2.84 -7.20
CA LEU A 60 5.28 -2.18 -7.17
C LEU A 60 5.61 -1.47 -8.49
N GLU A 61 5.12 -2.00 -9.61
CA GLU A 61 5.35 -1.45 -10.95
C GLU A 61 4.13 -1.73 -11.82
N GLN A 62 3.62 -0.70 -12.50
CA GLN A 62 2.38 -0.76 -13.29
C GLN A 62 2.66 -0.53 -14.79
N GLY A 63 3.38 -1.46 -15.43
CA GLY A 63 3.49 -1.54 -16.88
C GLY A 63 4.08 -0.29 -17.58
N PRO A 64 3.99 -0.22 -18.92
CA PRO A 64 3.43 -1.22 -19.83
C PRO A 64 4.38 -2.41 -20.10
N LYS A 65 5.66 -2.32 -19.69
CA LYS A 65 6.68 -3.35 -20.00
C LYS A 65 6.75 -4.47 -18.97
N VAL A 66 6.59 -4.12 -17.70
CA VAL A 66 6.70 -5.08 -16.58
C VAL A 66 5.64 -4.72 -15.55
N TRP A 67 4.98 -5.74 -15.03
CA TRP A 67 4.08 -5.61 -13.90
C TRP A 67 4.68 -6.35 -12.72
N ARG A 68 4.81 -5.67 -11.59
CA ARG A 68 5.35 -6.24 -10.37
C ARG A 68 4.36 -6.05 -9.24
N VAL A 69 4.09 -7.13 -8.51
CA VAL A 69 3.21 -7.08 -7.34
C VAL A 69 3.79 -7.96 -6.23
N VAL A 70 3.78 -7.45 -5.01
CA VAL A 70 4.01 -8.27 -3.83
C VAL A 70 2.73 -9.02 -3.52
N VAL A 71 2.82 -10.35 -3.47
CA VAL A 71 1.76 -11.22 -2.99
C VAL A 71 2.24 -11.80 -1.66
N ALA A 72 1.57 -11.43 -0.58
CA ALA A 72 1.92 -11.87 0.77
C ALA A 72 0.82 -12.76 1.34
N ARG A 73 1.21 -13.80 2.10
CA ARG A 73 0.27 -14.57 2.90
C ARG A 73 0.11 -13.89 4.26
N ARG A 74 -1.13 -13.59 4.65
CA ARG A 74 -1.39 -12.83 5.88
C ARG A 74 -1.00 -13.59 7.13
N LYS A 75 -0.60 -12.84 8.17
CA LYS A 75 -0.35 -13.39 9.52
C LYS A 75 -1.64 -13.83 10.21
N THR A 76 -2.68 -13.02 10.05
CA THR A 76 -4.03 -13.29 10.55
C THR A 76 -4.93 -13.54 9.36
N LEU A 77 -5.64 -14.68 9.35
CA LEU A 77 -6.60 -14.99 8.29
C LEU A 77 -7.98 -14.56 8.77
N ASP A 78 -8.62 -13.70 7.99
CA ASP A 78 -9.95 -13.19 8.31
C ASP A 78 -10.64 -12.80 7.01
N ALA A 79 -11.68 -13.53 6.65
CA ALA A 79 -12.49 -13.25 5.46
C ALA A 79 -13.29 -11.93 5.59
N ASN A 80 -13.43 -11.43 6.82
CA ASN A 80 -14.23 -10.28 7.20
C ASN A 80 -13.37 -9.12 7.66
N ARG A 81 -12.21 -8.92 7.00
CA ARG A 81 -11.28 -7.83 7.29
C ARG A 81 -12.03 -6.52 7.47
N THR A 82 -11.66 -5.83 8.54
CA THR A 82 -12.12 -4.48 8.79
C THR A 82 -11.32 -3.48 7.96
N VAL A 83 -11.86 -2.27 7.77
CA VAL A 83 -11.15 -1.16 7.13
C VAL A 83 -9.91 -0.82 7.95
N THR A 84 -10.05 -0.77 9.28
CA THR A 84 -8.95 -0.51 10.21
C THR A 84 -7.81 -1.50 10.00
N GLU A 85 -8.10 -2.80 10.01
CA GLU A 85 -7.04 -3.80 9.91
C GLU A 85 -6.40 -3.82 8.50
N PHE A 86 -7.17 -3.54 7.44
CA PHE A 86 -6.63 -3.41 6.08
C PHE A 86 -5.64 -2.25 5.95
N LEU A 87 -6.04 -1.03 6.35
CA LEU A 87 -5.23 0.17 6.17
C LEU A 87 -4.07 0.23 7.17
N GLN A 88 -4.24 -0.21 8.42
CA GLN A 88 -3.12 -0.33 9.37
C GLN A 88 -2.08 -1.37 8.93
N THR A 89 -2.48 -2.43 8.23
CA THR A 89 -1.51 -3.36 7.65
C THR A 89 -0.64 -2.66 6.60
N ASP A 90 -1.24 -1.75 5.82
CA ASP A 90 -0.51 -0.97 4.83
C ASP A 90 0.38 0.10 5.48
N HIS A 91 -0.07 0.76 6.56
CA HIS A 91 0.77 1.64 7.39
C HIS A 91 2.02 0.93 7.89
N LYS A 92 1.83 -0.26 8.49
CA LYS A 92 2.95 -1.06 8.98
C LYS A 92 3.94 -1.42 7.87
N ARG A 93 3.43 -1.76 6.68
CA ARG A 93 4.28 -2.03 5.52
C ARG A 93 5.06 -0.78 5.11
N LEU A 94 4.41 0.39 5.07
CA LEU A 94 5.03 1.66 4.71
C LEU A 94 6.10 2.07 5.72
N ASP A 95 5.87 1.88 7.01
CA ASP A 95 6.86 2.11 8.07
C ASP A 95 8.11 1.26 7.88
N ASP A 96 7.94 -0.04 7.56
CA ASP A 96 9.06 -0.94 7.32
C ASP A 96 9.88 -0.51 6.08
N ILE A 97 9.24 0.05 5.04
CA ILE A 97 9.93 0.59 3.85
C ILE A 97 10.64 1.90 4.21
N TYR A 98 9.99 2.79 4.94
CA TYR A 98 10.54 4.08 5.36
C TYR A 98 11.76 3.91 6.27
N SER A 99 11.72 2.95 7.19
CA SER A 99 12.87 2.60 8.03
C SER A 99 14.07 2.16 7.19
N ARG A 100 13.86 1.34 6.14
CA ARG A 100 14.95 0.98 5.21
C ARG A 100 15.52 2.18 4.47
N TYR A 101 14.66 3.12 4.06
CA TYR A 101 15.12 4.37 3.46
C TYR A 101 16.00 5.18 4.42
N GLN A 102 15.57 5.34 5.69
CA GLN A 102 16.33 6.06 6.70
C GLN A 102 17.70 5.43 6.96
N GLU A 103 17.77 4.10 7.05
CA GLU A 103 19.03 3.37 7.22
C GLU A 103 19.94 3.51 6.00
N ALA A 104 19.39 3.44 4.78
CA ALA A 104 20.14 3.65 3.54
C ALA A 104 20.70 5.07 3.45
N LEU A 105 19.89 6.08 3.81
CA LEU A 105 20.28 7.49 3.82
C LEU A 105 21.42 7.74 4.82
N LYS A 106 21.27 7.26 6.06
CA LYS A 106 22.28 7.36 7.12
C LYS A 106 23.60 6.66 6.76
N ALA A 107 23.51 5.56 6.01
CA ALA A 107 24.67 4.83 5.51
C ALA A 107 25.24 5.39 4.19
N ALA A 108 24.73 6.52 3.69
CA ALA A 108 25.07 7.12 2.40
C ALA A 108 24.97 6.14 1.20
N LYS A 109 24.08 5.15 1.30
CA LYS A 109 23.80 4.19 0.22
C LYS A 109 22.77 4.77 -0.73
N TRP A 110 23.17 5.76 -1.52
CA TRP A 110 22.27 6.54 -2.36
C TRP A 110 21.41 5.73 -3.32
N GLN A 111 21.97 4.69 -3.94
CA GLN A 111 21.19 3.82 -4.84
C GLN A 111 20.06 3.09 -4.09
N GLU A 112 20.37 2.52 -2.92
CA GLU A 112 19.39 1.85 -2.06
C GLU A 112 18.36 2.86 -1.52
N ALA A 113 18.79 4.07 -1.16
CA ALA A 113 17.90 5.15 -0.73
C ALA A 113 16.93 5.58 -1.85
N VAL A 114 17.39 5.72 -3.09
CA VAL A 114 16.52 6.05 -4.24
C VAL A 114 15.49 4.94 -4.48
N GLU A 115 15.91 3.67 -4.45
CA GLU A 115 15.02 2.53 -4.67
C GLU A 115 13.96 2.39 -3.57
N THR A 116 14.39 2.46 -2.31
CA THR A 116 13.49 2.37 -1.16
C THR A 116 12.57 3.58 -1.03
N TRP A 117 13.05 4.78 -1.34
CA TRP A 117 12.20 5.97 -1.41
C TRP A 117 11.15 5.85 -2.51
N GLY A 118 11.53 5.36 -3.69
CA GLY A 118 10.60 5.12 -4.79
C GLY A 118 9.48 4.15 -4.39
N GLU A 119 9.85 3.05 -3.71
CA GLU A 119 8.89 2.07 -3.17
C GLU A 119 7.94 2.69 -2.14
N PHE A 120 8.48 3.45 -1.17
CA PHE A 120 7.69 4.11 -0.14
C PHE A 120 6.74 5.16 -0.73
N SER A 121 7.26 6.06 -1.57
CA SER A 121 6.50 7.14 -2.21
C SER A 121 5.38 6.59 -3.10
N HIS A 122 5.67 5.56 -3.90
CA HIS A 122 4.63 4.89 -4.69
C HIS A 122 3.55 4.26 -3.80
N GLY A 123 3.98 3.55 -2.75
CA GLY A 123 3.08 2.90 -1.79
C GLY A 123 2.18 3.89 -1.06
N LEU A 124 2.73 4.99 -0.54
CA LEU A 124 1.96 5.99 0.21
C LEU A 124 1.02 6.78 -0.73
N LYS A 125 1.44 7.10 -1.95
CA LYS A 125 0.54 7.71 -2.95
C LYS A 125 -0.63 6.78 -3.31
N ARG A 126 -0.38 5.47 -3.40
CA ARG A 126 -1.44 4.47 -3.60
C ARG A 126 -2.38 4.41 -2.40
N HIS A 127 -1.84 4.41 -1.18
CA HIS A 127 -2.61 4.45 0.07
C HIS A 127 -3.58 5.63 0.08
N ILE A 128 -3.06 6.84 -0.14
CA ILE A 128 -3.86 8.07 -0.21
C ILE A 128 -4.95 7.98 -1.28
N ARG A 129 -4.66 7.37 -2.44
CA ARG A 129 -5.68 7.18 -3.50
C ARG A 129 -6.80 6.25 -3.04
N ILE A 130 -6.50 5.17 -2.33
CA ILE A 130 -7.54 4.29 -1.75
C ILE A 130 -8.43 5.12 -0.82
N GLU A 131 -7.86 6.01 -0.02
CA GLU A 131 -8.65 6.82 0.88
C GLU A 131 -9.49 7.86 0.15
N GLU A 132 -8.87 8.67 -0.72
CA GLU A 132 -9.53 9.75 -1.44
C GLU A 132 -10.58 9.28 -2.45
N GLU A 133 -10.32 8.17 -3.15
CA GLU A 133 -11.19 7.67 -4.23
C GLU A 133 -12.20 6.61 -3.76
N LEU A 134 -12.01 6.03 -2.56
CA LEU A 134 -12.89 4.96 -2.07
C LEU A 134 -13.37 5.19 -0.62
N LEU A 135 -12.47 5.31 0.36
CA LEU A 135 -12.88 5.39 1.76
C LEU A 135 -13.62 6.68 2.09
N PHE A 136 -13.04 7.84 1.77
CA PHE A 136 -13.62 9.14 2.09
C PHE A 136 -14.97 9.36 1.40
N PRO A 137 -15.17 9.06 0.11
CA PRO A 137 -16.49 9.13 -0.49
C PRO A 137 -17.52 8.26 0.23
N THR A 138 -17.14 7.04 0.63
CA THR A 138 -18.00 6.13 1.40
C THR A 138 -18.35 6.72 2.77
N PHE A 139 -17.35 7.24 3.48
CA PHE A 139 -17.53 7.88 4.78
C PHE A 139 -18.46 9.10 4.69
N GLU A 140 -18.23 9.97 3.72
CA GLU A 140 -19.00 11.18 3.47
C GLU A 140 -20.46 10.88 3.09
N GLU A 141 -20.70 9.81 2.31
CA GLU A 141 -22.04 9.35 1.97
C GLU A 141 -22.79 8.83 3.21
N LYS A 142 -22.13 8.06 4.07
CA LYS A 142 -22.74 7.46 5.27
C LYS A 142 -22.99 8.46 6.40
N THR A 143 -22.12 9.46 6.55
CA THR A 143 -22.19 10.45 7.64
C THR A 143 -22.86 11.76 7.23
N GLY A 144 -22.91 12.07 5.93
CA GLY A 144 -23.37 13.35 5.41
C GLY A 144 -22.35 14.50 5.51
N MET A 145 -21.14 14.25 6.02
CA MET A 145 -20.10 15.27 6.23
C MET A 145 -19.24 15.52 4.98
N LYS A 146 -19.78 16.17 3.94
CA LYS A 146 -19.13 16.26 2.61
C LYS A 146 -18.09 17.38 2.44
N ASP A 147 -18.39 18.58 2.94
CA ASP A 147 -17.60 19.80 2.70
C ASP A 147 -17.03 20.41 4.00
N ALA A 148 -17.09 19.64 5.08
CA ALA A 148 -16.55 19.96 6.39
C ALA A 148 -16.35 18.66 7.17
N GLY A 149 -15.43 18.65 8.15
CA GLY A 149 -15.16 17.48 8.97
C GLY A 149 -13.82 16.82 8.68
N PRO A 150 -13.60 15.59 9.18
CA PRO A 150 -12.28 14.98 9.22
C PRO A 150 -11.71 14.75 7.80
N THR A 151 -12.49 14.22 6.86
CA THR A 151 -12.00 13.93 5.49
C THR A 151 -11.54 15.17 4.72
N PHE A 152 -12.11 16.34 5.00
CA PHE A 152 -11.68 17.62 4.41
C PHE A 152 -10.26 18.00 4.86
N VAL A 153 -9.98 17.89 6.17
CA VAL A 153 -8.66 18.18 6.73
C VAL A 153 -7.63 17.18 6.19
N MET A 154 -7.98 15.89 6.14
CA MET A 154 -7.11 14.85 5.59
C MET A 154 -6.72 15.13 4.14
N LYS A 155 -7.67 15.52 3.27
CA LYS A 155 -7.39 15.87 1.87
C LYS A 155 -6.41 17.04 1.74
N MET A 156 -6.46 18.02 2.65
CA MET A 156 -5.47 19.12 2.67
C MET A 156 -4.09 18.62 3.09
N GLU A 157 -4.01 17.82 4.15
CA GLU A 157 -2.75 17.21 4.59
C GLU A 157 -2.14 16.30 3.52
N HIS A 158 -2.96 15.58 2.75
CA HIS A 158 -2.51 14.77 1.61
C HIS A 158 -1.82 15.59 0.51
N VAL A 159 -2.25 16.83 0.28
CA VAL A 159 -1.58 17.73 -0.68
C VAL A 159 -0.16 18.02 -0.20
N ASP A 160 -0.01 18.38 1.06
CA ASP A 160 1.29 18.67 1.68
C ASP A 160 2.19 17.42 1.71
N ILE A 161 1.63 16.26 2.07
CA ILE A 161 2.33 14.97 2.06
C ILE A 161 2.86 14.66 0.66
N LYS A 162 2.01 14.77 -0.38
CA LYS A 162 2.40 14.49 -1.78
C LYS A 162 3.54 15.43 -2.23
N GLU A 163 3.52 16.70 -1.83
CA GLU A 163 4.59 17.65 -2.14
C GLU A 163 5.91 17.28 -1.44
N LEU A 164 5.86 16.94 -0.15
CA LEU A 164 7.02 16.48 0.60
C LEU A 164 7.63 15.21 -0.01
N LEU A 165 6.80 14.30 -0.51
CA LEU A 165 7.26 13.08 -1.17
C LEU A 165 8.15 13.37 -2.39
N ASP A 166 7.76 14.36 -3.20
CA ASP A 166 8.49 14.77 -4.39
C ASP A 166 9.77 15.53 -4.04
N GLN A 167 9.74 16.38 -3.00
CA GLN A 167 10.92 17.10 -2.51
C GLN A 167 12.01 16.15 -1.96
N ILE A 168 11.61 15.10 -1.23
CA ILE A 168 12.55 14.09 -0.71
C ILE A 168 13.11 13.25 -1.87
N ALA A 169 12.29 12.91 -2.87
CA ALA A 169 12.77 12.19 -4.06
C ALA A 169 13.84 12.99 -4.79
N ALA A 170 13.59 14.28 -5.04
CA ALA A 170 14.56 15.18 -5.67
C ALA A 170 15.85 15.31 -4.86
N SER A 171 15.75 15.50 -3.54
CA SER A 171 16.92 15.62 -2.66
C SER A 171 17.74 14.34 -2.60
N THR A 172 17.07 13.18 -2.54
CA THR A 172 17.71 11.86 -2.52
C THR A 172 18.45 11.59 -3.85
N GLN A 173 17.81 11.91 -4.98
CA GLN A 173 18.43 11.77 -6.31
C GLN A 173 19.64 12.69 -6.48
N ALA A 174 19.61 13.89 -5.90
CA ALA A 174 20.70 14.85 -5.88
C ALA A 174 21.80 14.54 -4.84
N GLN A 175 21.66 13.46 -4.07
CA GLN A 175 22.54 13.10 -2.95
C GLN A 175 22.69 14.24 -1.92
N ASN A 176 21.65 15.05 -1.75
CA ASN A 176 21.59 16.13 -0.78
C ASN A 176 21.07 15.59 0.56
N GLU A 177 21.98 15.06 1.38
CA GLU A 177 21.65 14.43 2.67
C GLU A 177 20.86 15.35 3.60
N ARG A 178 21.28 16.61 3.73
CA ARG A 178 20.60 17.58 4.58
C ARG A 178 19.20 17.89 4.07
N GLY A 179 19.06 18.15 2.77
CA GLY A 179 17.75 18.41 2.17
C GLY A 179 16.80 17.23 2.29
N ALA A 180 17.29 16.01 2.07
CA ALA A 180 16.52 14.78 2.24
C ALA A 180 16.07 14.60 3.70
N SER A 181 17.01 14.71 4.65
CA SER A 181 16.74 14.50 6.08
C SER A 181 15.80 15.56 6.66
N ASP A 182 16.02 16.85 6.36
CA ASP A 182 15.19 17.94 6.86
C ASP A 182 13.74 17.81 6.33
N THR A 183 13.57 17.41 5.08
CA THR A 183 12.25 17.22 4.47
C THR A 183 11.57 15.93 4.98
N ALA A 184 12.32 14.84 5.17
CA ALA A 184 11.83 13.60 5.76
C ALA A 184 11.35 13.80 7.22
N TYR A 185 12.04 14.64 7.99
CA TYR A 185 11.59 15.03 9.33
C TYR A 185 10.23 15.75 9.29
N ARG A 186 10.04 16.70 8.35
CA ARG A 186 8.74 17.37 8.16
C ARG A 186 7.64 16.38 7.79
N LEU A 187 7.93 15.44 6.89
CA LEU A 187 7.00 14.37 6.52
C LEU A 187 6.60 13.53 7.75
N THR A 188 7.57 13.15 8.57
CA THR A 188 7.33 12.34 9.78
C THR A 188 6.38 13.05 10.74
N ASN A 189 6.54 14.37 10.92
CA ASN A 189 5.68 15.15 11.80
C ASN A 189 4.23 15.20 11.29
N ILE A 190 4.03 15.45 9.99
CA ILE A 190 2.66 15.48 9.43
C ILE A 190 2.02 14.09 9.49
N LEU A 191 2.75 13.03 9.13
CA LEU A 191 2.23 11.66 9.17
C LEU A 191 1.88 11.21 10.59
N THR A 192 2.60 11.66 11.62
CA THR A 192 2.28 11.30 13.01
C THR A 192 0.88 11.74 13.39
N ASP A 193 0.56 13.02 13.18
CA ASP A 193 -0.76 13.56 13.52
C ASP A 193 -1.84 13.10 12.53
N HIS A 194 -1.46 12.81 11.28
CA HIS A 194 -2.34 12.29 10.24
C HIS A 194 -2.84 10.88 10.58
N ASN A 195 -1.91 9.95 10.80
CA ASN A 195 -2.20 8.55 11.10
C ASN A 195 -2.99 8.42 12.41
N MET A 196 -2.78 9.30 13.39
CA MET A 196 -3.59 9.33 14.60
C MET A 196 -5.08 9.58 14.30
N LYS A 197 -5.40 10.49 13.37
CA LYS A 197 -6.80 10.77 12.98
C LYS A 197 -7.40 9.58 12.22
N GLU A 198 -6.61 8.93 11.40
CA GLU A 198 -7.03 7.73 10.67
C GLU A 198 -7.33 6.58 11.60
N GLU A 199 -6.34 6.17 12.37
CA GLU A 199 -6.36 4.94 13.15
C GLU A 199 -7.25 5.03 14.40
N HIS A 200 -7.49 6.23 14.92
CA HIS A 200 -8.30 6.43 16.12
C HIS A 200 -9.66 7.08 15.86
N ILE A 201 -9.92 7.58 14.65
CA ILE A 201 -11.20 8.22 14.31
C ILE A 201 -11.75 7.61 13.02
N LEU A 202 -11.13 7.85 11.86
CA LEU A 202 -11.76 7.53 10.58
C LEU A 202 -11.98 6.04 10.36
N TYR A 203 -10.98 5.20 10.60
CA TYR A 203 -11.10 3.77 10.35
C TYR A 203 -12.03 3.07 11.35
N PRO A 204 -11.94 3.32 12.67
CA PRO A 204 -12.87 2.71 13.63
C PRO A 204 -14.33 3.14 13.39
N GLU A 205 -14.57 4.41 13.07
CA GLU A 205 -15.92 4.89 12.74
C GLU A 205 -16.43 4.23 11.46
N SER A 206 -15.58 4.10 10.43
CA SER A 206 -15.91 3.35 9.20
C SER A 206 -16.31 1.92 9.50
N ASP A 207 -15.59 1.24 10.39
CA ASP A 207 -15.94 -0.11 10.79
C ASP A 207 -17.25 -0.21 11.57
N ALA A 208 -17.59 0.83 12.34
CA ALA A 208 -18.80 0.87 13.16
C ALA A 208 -20.08 1.06 12.32
N PHE A 209 -20.06 1.92 11.30
CA PHE A 209 -21.25 2.17 10.48
C PHE A 209 -21.37 1.30 9.22
N LEU A 210 -20.28 0.68 8.75
CA LEU A 210 -20.34 -0.26 7.63
C LEU A 210 -20.77 -1.65 8.09
N THR A 211 -21.56 -2.32 7.27
CA THR A 211 -21.84 -3.75 7.44
C THR A 211 -20.63 -4.59 7.02
N GLU A 212 -20.59 -5.86 7.43
CA GLU A 212 -19.54 -6.81 7.04
C GLU A 212 -19.40 -6.93 5.51
N ALA A 213 -20.53 -6.99 4.79
CA ALA A 213 -20.54 -7.07 3.34
C ALA A 213 -19.96 -5.80 2.69
N GLU A 214 -20.29 -4.62 3.22
CA GLU A 214 -19.74 -3.35 2.71
C GLU A 214 -18.24 -3.22 2.97
N ARG A 215 -17.76 -3.64 4.15
CA ARG A 215 -16.31 -3.67 4.45
C ARG A 215 -15.57 -4.64 3.53
N SER A 216 -16.11 -5.85 3.34
CA SER A 216 -15.51 -6.85 2.44
C SER A 216 -15.40 -6.32 1.01
N GLU A 217 -16.45 -5.65 0.51
CA GLU A 217 -16.46 -5.06 -0.82
C GLU A 217 -15.49 -3.87 -0.94
N LEU A 218 -15.39 -3.03 0.09
CA LEU A 218 -14.43 -1.93 0.13
C LEU A 218 -13.00 -2.47 0.06
N VAL A 219 -12.65 -3.48 0.86
CA VAL A 219 -11.33 -4.11 0.83
C VAL A 219 -11.01 -4.70 -0.55
N LYS A 220 -11.97 -5.40 -1.16
CA LYS A 220 -11.79 -5.96 -2.52
C LYS A 220 -11.56 -4.87 -3.58
N LYS A 221 -12.27 -3.74 -3.47
CA LYS A 221 -12.04 -2.58 -4.36
C LYS A 221 -10.68 -1.94 -4.12
N ALA A 222 -10.26 -1.78 -2.87
CA ALA A 222 -8.97 -1.22 -2.51
C ALA A 222 -7.78 -2.04 -3.05
N GLN A 223 -7.93 -3.37 -3.16
CA GLN A 223 -6.91 -4.25 -3.75
C GLN A 223 -6.67 -4.00 -5.26
N LEU A 224 -7.59 -3.33 -5.96
CA LEU A 224 -7.49 -3.03 -7.39
C LEU A 224 -6.66 -1.76 -7.71
N PHE A 225 -6.31 -0.96 -6.70
CA PHE A 225 -5.42 0.19 -6.84
C PHE A 225 -3.96 -0.25 -6.93
#